data_AF-A0A662I6I8-F1
#
_entry.id   AF-A0A662I6I8-F1
#
_cell.length_a   1.000
_cell.length_b   1.000
_cell.length_c   1.000
_cell.angle_alpha   90.00
_cell.angle_beta   90.00
_cell.angle_gamma   90.00
#
_symmetry.space_group_name_H-M   'P 1'
#
loop_
_entity.id
_entity.type
_entity.pdbx_description
1 polymer ?
#
loop_
_entity_poly.entity_id
_entity_poly.type
_entity_poly.pdbx_seq_one_letter_code
_entity_poly.pdbx_strand_id
1 'polypeptide(L)'
;MASPYLEKKVNESRQEKQKYFAKVLSENAIWNNYLRAIDTEGVFGEWAWAESMYFIWLDISNLFIFGLEPYETAPLDPEFRAELPTLEEFLQGIKLKLIPLDVGEAYRQFYWDYYQGRVPPLLDYATFVLATCWPEYFGWLIEQKRRKLIVGESTYGTSYVDPPVIRDFIRATLLELAKRRMDFNRIRKLYQVAVDRGFIVEGVVEAIYNRLALHFQALFETFILDYNLLNYSKLCKRGSQKATFPIITWRGEEYDVEFTRFDELNAGFILNITPLNLGILMDRKSMFKPNPRAPAKVGTPVPAHFIDWKVRRMISRYRATGVAFGNYQRPEETLAYYRSERADHYHQLRLFFYHLDALVDAILEHEDVDVFRKNLYKRAVAMLIGHKKKRHRWGYDAFKSMSEEEFKAWWLEYWRRQGLDVNTLNKLYERVSKWLPRLRSDLENLGERVRRRREQLALLLR
;
A
#
# COMPACT_ATOMS: atom_id res chain seq x y z
N MET A 1 -7.41 -10.98 41.08
CA MET A 1 -6.40 -9.95 41.36
C MET A 1 -5.85 -9.46 40.03
N ALA A 2 -5.65 -8.15 39.85
CA ALA A 2 -5.03 -7.63 38.62
C ALA A 2 -3.60 -8.19 38.53
N SER A 3 -3.18 -8.62 37.34
CA SER A 3 -1.81 -9.10 37.13
C SER A 3 -0.81 -7.98 37.49
N PRO A 4 0.26 -8.23 38.27
CA PRO A 4 1.30 -7.24 38.57
C PRO A 4 1.89 -6.59 37.31
N TYR A 5 1.90 -7.32 36.19
CA TYR A 5 2.27 -6.80 34.88
C TYR A 5 1.32 -5.69 34.40
N LEU A 6 0.01 -5.89 34.56
CA LEU A 6 -1.00 -4.95 34.10
C LEU A 6 -0.95 -3.65 34.91
N GLU A 7 -0.77 -3.72 36.23
CA GLU A 7 -0.63 -2.53 37.08
C GLU A 7 0.58 -1.69 36.68
N LYS A 8 1.72 -2.33 36.45
CA LYS A 8 2.92 -1.66 35.92
C LYS A 8 2.64 -1.01 34.56
N LYS A 9 1.98 -1.72 33.64
CA LYS A 9 1.66 -1.23 32.30
C LYS A 9 0.64 -0.09 32.28
N VAL A 10 -0.30 -0.07 33.23
CA VAL A 10 -1.24 1.05 33.43
C VAL A 10 -0.51 2.31 33.89
N ASN A 11 0.50 2.19 34.76
CA ASN A 11 1.31 3.33 35.16
C ASN A 11 2.19 3.82 34.00
N GLU A 12 2.80 2.90 33.24
CA GLU A 12 3.56 3.23 32.03
C GLU A 12 2.68 3.91 30.97
N SER A 13 1.43 3.49 30.79
CA SER A 13 0.52 4.06 29.78
C SER A 13 0.16 5.53 30.06
N ARG A 14 0.20 5.97 31.33
CA ARG A 14 0.03 7.40 31.69
C ARG A 14 1.24 8.23 31.22
N GLN A 15 2.45 7.71 31.40
CA GLN A 15 3.65 8.34 30.87
C GLN A 15 3.66 8.33 29.35
N GLU A 16 3.19 7.26 28.70
CA GLU A 16 3.02 7.20 27.25
C GLU A 16 2.02 8.24 26.74
N LYS A 17 0.89 8.45 27.44
CA LYS A 17 -0.08 9.52 27.12
C LYS A 17 0.61 10.90 27.12
N GLN A 18 1.36 11.20 28.18
CA GLN A 18 2.07 12.47 28.30
C GLN A 18 3.14 12.63 27.19
N LYS A 19 3.92 11.58 26.93
CA LYS A 19 4.92 11.57 25.85
C LYS A 19 4.28 11.75 24.46
N TYR A 20 3.17 11.09 24.19
CA TYR A 20 2.44 11.23 22.93
C TYR A 20 1.96 12.66 22.73
N PHE A 21 1.34 13.27 23.76
CA PHE A 21 0.92 14.66 23.73
C PHE A 21 2.10 15.62 23.46
N ALA A 22 3.18 15.48 24.23
CA ALA A 22 4.36 16.33 24.12
C ALA A 22 5.11 16.19 22.78
N LYS A 23 4.96 15.06 22.07
CA LYS A 23 5.61 14.80 20.78
C LYS A 23 4.73 15.08 19.56
N VAL A 24 3.41 15.07 19.70
CA VAL A 24 2.49 15.09 18.55
C VAL A 24 1.42 16.18 18.64
N LEU A 25 0.87 16.44 19.82
CA LEU A 25 -0.38 17.22 19.97
C LEU A 25 -0.21 18.61 20.58
N SER A 26 0.87 18.85 21.32
CA SER A 26 1.17 20.20 21.84
C SER A 26 1.51 21.18 20.71
N GLU A 27 1.32 22.48 20.93
CA GLU A 27 1.58 23.48 19.89
C GLU A 27 3.05 23.47 19.43
N ASN A 28 3.98 23.42 20.39
CA ASN A 28 5.41 23.26 20.10
C ASN A 28 5.71 21.96 19.34
N ALA A 29 5.00 20.86 19.66
CA ALA A 29 5.20 19.60 18.94
C ALA A 29 4.77 19.70 17.48
N ILE A 30 3.63 20.34 17.21
CA ILE A 30 3.10 20.49 15.85
C ILE A 30 4.06 21.35 15.03
N TRP A 31 4.55 22.46 15.59
CA TRP A 31 5.56 23.30 14.96
C TRP A 31 6.88 22.55 14.72
N ASN A 32 7.40 21.85 15.74
CA ASN A 32 8.61 21.06 15.61
C ASN A 32 8.47 19.96 14.56
N ASN A 33 7.33 19.26 14.49
CA ASN A 33 7.07 18.23 13.49
C ASN A 33 7.01 18.80 12.06
N TYR A 34 6.48 20.02 11.90
CA TYR A 34 6.51 20.72 10.61
C TYR A 34 7.95 21.06 10.20
N LEU A 35 8.76 21.63 11.10
CA LEU A 35 10.18 21.89 10.83
C LEU A 35 10.95 20.60 10.53
N ARG A 36 10.71 19.53 11.28
CA ARG A 36 11.31 18.23 11.01
C ARG A 36 10.93 17.67 9.65
N ALA A 37 9.68 17.85 9.21
CA ALA A 37 9.27 17.42 7.87
C ALA A 37 10.01 18.20 6.76
N ILE A 38 10.39 19.46 7.01
CA ILE A 38 11.26 20.23 6.10
C ILE A 38 12.68 19.65 6.14
N ASP A 39 13.25 19.46 7.33
CA ASP A 39 14.61 18.91 7.51
C ASP A 39 14.77 17.54 6.84
N THR A 40 13.74 16.69 6.92
CA THR A 40 13.76 15.31 6.40
C THR A 40 13.18 15.18 4.99
N GLU A 41 12.83 16.28 4.32
CA GLU A 41 12.24 16.25 2.98
C GLU A 41 13.16 15.57 1.96
N GLY A 42 14.47 15.83 2.01
CA GLY A 42 15.43 15.22 1.08
C GLY A 42 15.46 13.70 1.19
N VAL A 43 15.55 13.19 2.42
CA VAL A 43 15.52 11.73 2.71
C VAL A 43 14.17 11.13 2.33
N PHE A 44 13.07 11.83 2.61
CA PHE A 44 11.76 11.41 2.16
C PHE A 44 11.66 11.39 0.63
N GLY A 45 12.28 12.35 -0.06
CA GLY A 45 12.33 12.43 -1.52
C GLY A 45 13.01 11.22 -2.14
N GLU A 46 14.17 10.81 -1.62
CA GLU A 46 14.86 9.58 -2.06
C GLU A 46 13.95 8.35 -1.90
N TRP A 47 13.32 8.21 -0.72
CA TRP A 47 12.39 7.12 -0.45
C TRP A 47 11.15 7.15 -1.35
N ALA A 48 10.58 8.34 -1.56
CA ALA A 48 9.41 8.60 -2.38
C ALA A 48 9.67 8.16 -3.82
N TRP A 49 10.81 8.56 -4.38
CA TRP A 49 11.23 8.15 -5.70
C TRP A 49 11.42 6.63 -5.80
N ALA A 50 12.16 6.02 -4.87
CA ALA A 50 12.46 4.59 -4.91
C ALA A 50 11.20 3.72 -4.80
N GLU A 51 10.29 4.04 -3.88
CA GLU A 51 9.10 3.24 -3.68
C GLU A 51 8.01 3.53 -4.71
N SER A 52 7.66 4.80 -4.95
CA SER A 52 6.54 5.12 -5.83
C SER A 52 6.83 4.76 -7.27
N MET A 53 8.05 4.99 -7.77
CA MET A 53 8.42 4.59 -9.13
C MET A 53 8.28 3.08 -9.31
N TYR A 54 8.79 2.30 -8.36
CA TYR A 54 8.71 0.85 -8.37
C TYR A 54 7.27 0.32 -8.37
N PHE A 55 6.44 0.76 -7.42
CA PHE A 55 5.07 0.25 -7.29
C PHE A 55 4.14 0.77 -8.40
N ILE A 56 4.33 2.00 -8.90
CA ILE A 56 3.51 2.50 -10.01
C ILE A 56 3.83 1.76 -11.31
N TRP A 57 5.10 1.49 -11.61
CA TRP A 57 5.45 0.67 -12.77
C TRP A 57 4.91 -0.76 -12.66
N LEU A 58 4.98 -1.34 -11.47
CA LEU A 58 4.42 -2.67 -11.22
C LEU A 58 2.89 -2.69 -11.38
N ASP A 59 2.20 -1.63 -10.94
CA ASP A 59 0.76 -1.47 -11.18
C ASP A 59 0.44 -1.36 -12.65
N ILE A 60 1.16 -0.51 -13.40
CA ILE A 60 1.01 -0.38 -14.86
C ILE A 60 1.18 -1.75 -15.53
N SER A 61 2.17 -2.53 -15.12
CA SER A 61 2.34 -3.91 -15.60
C SER A 61 1.14 -4.79 -15.28
N ASN A 62 0.63 -4.73 -14.05
CA ASN A 62 -0.55 -5.49 -13.62
C ASN A 62 -1.83 -5.06 -14.35
N LEU A 63 -1.98 -3.79 -14.76
CA LEU A 63 -3.08 -3.33 -15.61
C LEU A 63 -3.10 -4.16 -16.90
N PHE A 64 -1.96 -4.33 -17.57
CA PHE A 64 -1.88 -5.09 -18.82
C PHE A 64 -2.03 -6.60 -18.63
N ILE A 65 -1.44 -7.15 -17.57
CA ILE A 65 -1.40 -8.60 -17.34
C ILE A 65 -2.75 -9.13 -16.86
N PHE A 66 -3.42 -8.40 -15.99
CA PHE A 66 -4.67 -8.83 -15.38
C PHE A 66 -5.88 -8.08 -15.93
N GLY A 67 -5.71 -7.06 -16.77
CA GLY A 67 -6.84 -6.23 -17.23
C GLY A 67 -7.48 -5.46 -16.08
N LEU A 68 -6.69 -5.05 -15.09
CA LEU A 68 -7.16 -4.24 -13.97
C LEU A 68 -7.49 -2.82 -14.43
N GLU A 69 -8.49 -2.22 -13.80
CA GLU A 69 -8.81 -0.83 -14.02
C GLU A 69 -7.87 0.07 -13.19
N PRO A 70 -7.41 1.24 -13.71
CA PRO A 70 -6.48 2.11 -12.98
C PRO A 70 -6.97 2.56 -11.59
N TYR A 71 -8.28 2.75 -11.43
CA TYR A 71 -8.89 3.08 -10.14
C TYR A 71 -8.97 1.89 -9.17
N GLU A 72 -8.76 0.64 -9.63
CA GLU A 72 -8.71 -0.53 -8.76
C GLU A 72 -7.33 -0.68 -8.07
N THR A 73 -6.27 -0.12 -8.67
CA THR A 73 -4.89 -0.20 -8.16
C THR A 73 -4.61 0.88 -7.11
N ALA A 74 -4.46 0.44 -5.86
CA ALA A 74 -4.34 1.34 -4.72
C ALA A 74 -3.05 2.20 -4.72
N PRO A 75 -1.90 1.78 -5.27
CA PRO A 75 -0.75 2.67 -5.43
C PRO A 75 -0.91 3.74 -6.51
N LEU A 76 -1.83 3.59 -7.48
CA LEU A 76 -2.22 4.67 -8.40
C LEU A 76 -3.15 5.71 -7.74
N ASP A 77 -3.95 5.31 -6.75
CA ASP A 77 -5.02 6.11 -6.11
C ASP A 77 -4.70 6.93 -4.84
N PRO A 78 -3.52 6.88 -4.16
CA PRO A 78 -3.37 7.57 -2.89
C PRO A 78 -2.96 9.04 -3.11
N GLU A 79 -3.85 9.82 -3.72
CA GLU A 79 -3.70 11.24 -3.97
C GLU A 79 -4.65 12.03 -3.08
N PHE A 80 -4.17 13.17 -2.54
CA PHE A 80 -5.01 14.07 -1.77
C PHE A 80 -4.66 15.54 -2.00
N ARG A 81 -5.67 16.41 -1.93
CA ARG A 81 -5.50 17.86 -1.86
C ARG A 81 -5.47 18.29 -0.40
N ALA A 82 -4.50 19.13 -0.07
CA ALA A 82 -4.43 19.80 1.23
C ALA A 82 -5.08 21.18 1.11
N GLU A 83 -6.00 21.49 2.02
CA GLU A 83 -6.66 22.79 2.11
C GLU A 83 -6.57 23.36 3.53
N LEU A 84 -6.52 24.69 3.60
CA LEU A 84 -6.60 25.39 4.87
C LEU A 84 -8.03 25.34 5.43
N PRO A 85 -8.19 25.24 6.76
CA PRO A 85 -9.49 25.27 7.42
C PRO A 85 -10.08 26.69 7.43
N THR A 86 -11.39 26.82 7.62
CA THR A 86 -12.00 28.09 8.04
C THR A 86 -11.68 28.41 9.50
N LEU A 87 -11.99 29.62 9.97
CA LEU A 87 -11.74 29.99 11.37
C LEU A 87 -12.51 29.09 12.34
N GLU A 88 -13.77 28.78 12.03
CA GLU A 88 -14.64 27.92 12.85
C GLU A 88 -14.10 26.49 12.91
N GLU A 89 -13.65 25.96 11.76
CA GLU A 89 -12.99 24.65 11.66
C GLU A 89 -11.70 24.62 12.48
N PHE A 90 -10.89 25.68 12.41
CA PHE A 90 -9.65 25.82 13.16
C PHE A 90 -9.88 25.87 14.68
N LEU A 91 -10.89 26.62 15.14
CA LEU A 91 -11.28 26.69 16.55
C LEU A 91 -11.72 25.33 17.09
N GLN A 92 -12.33 24.48 16.25
CA GLN A 92 -12.66 23.10 16.61
C GLN A 92 -11.48 22.12 16.47
N GLY A 93 -10.29 22.61 16.13
CA GLY A 93 -9.07 21.83 16.05
C GLY A 93 -8.82 21.18 14.69
N ILE A 94 -9.59 21.52 13.66
CA ILE A 94 -9.29 21.11 12.28
C ILE A 94 -8.19 22.05 11.76
N LYS A 95 -6.94 21.59 11.78
CA LYS A 95 -5.77 22.37 11.36
C LYS A 95 -5.51 22.28 9.85
N LEU A 96 -5.90 21.17 9.23
CA LEU A 96 -5.70 20.92 7.81
C LEU A 96 -6.79 19.97 7.29
N LYS A 97 -7.34 20.27 6.10
CA LYS A 97 -8.26 19.37 5.40
C LYS A 97 -7.50 18.57 4.35
N LEU A 98 -7.62 17.25 4.42
CA LEU A 98 -7.02 16.32 3.46
C LEU A 98 -8.17 15.67 2.68
N ILE A 99 -8.33 16.08 1.43
CA ILE A 99 -9.43 15.63 0.56
C ILE A 99 -8.84 14.62 -0.42
N PRO A 100 -9.27 13.34 -0.41
CA PRO A 100 -8.79 12.36 -1.37
C PRO A 100 -9.20 12.78 -2.79
N LEU A 101 -8.30 12.55 -3.75
CA LEU A 101 -8.54 12.76 -5.17
C LEU A 101 -8.63 11.39 -5.85
N ASP A 102 -9.67 11.19 -6.64
CA ASP A 102 -9.80 10.02 -7.51
C ASP A 102 -8.68 10.00 -8.58
N VAL A 103 -8.25 8.81 -9.00
CA VAL A 103 -7.22 8.61 -10.03
C VAL A 103 -7.51 9.40 -11.32
N GLY A 104 -8.75 9.41 -11.79
CA GLY A 104 -9.15 10.12 -13.01
C GLY A 104 -8.99 11.64 -12.87
N GLU A 105 -9.35 12.18 -11.70
CA GLU A 105 -9.12 13.59 -11.36
C GLU A 105 -7.62 13.92 -11.32
N ALA A 106 -6.82 13.06 -10.68
CA ALA A 106 -5.36 13.21 -10.61
C ALA A 106 -4.73 13.18 -12.00
N TYR A 107 -5.16 12.25 -12.87
CA TYR A 107 -4.68 12.14 -14.24
C TYR A 107 -5.05 13.35 -15.09
N ARG A 108 -6.27 13.89 -14.91
CA ARG A 108 -6.70 15.13 -15.56
C ARG A 108 -5.84 16.32 -15.15
N GLN A 109 -5.55 16.46 -13.84
CA GLN A 109 -4.67 17.51 -13.34
C GLN A 109 -3.26 17.36 -13.90
N PHE A 110 -2.71 16.15 -13.89
CA PHE A 110 -1.43 15.84 -14.54
C PHE A 110 -1.41 16.30 -16.00
N TYR A 111 -2.41 15.90 -16.79
CA TYR A 111 -2.43 16.18 -18.22
C TYR A 111 -2.58 17.69 -18.50
N TRP A 112 -3.29 18.40 -17.64
CA TRP A 112 -3.37 19.86 -17.69
C TRP A 112 -2.04 20.53 -17.31
N ASP A 113 -1.44 20.14 -16.19
CA ASP A 113 -0.18 20.71 -15.67
C ASP A 113 0.98 20.49 -16.65
N TYR A 114 1.10 19.28 -17.20
CA TYR A 114 2.21 18.90 -18.10
C TYR A 114 1.96 19.28 -19.56
N TYR A 115 0.74 19.04 -20.06
CA TYR A 115 0.45 19.11 -21.49
C TYR A 115 -0.52 20.24 -21.88
N GLN A 116 -1.12 20.94 -20.91
CA GLN A 116 -2.21 21.93 -21.11
C GLN A 116 -3.34 21.36 -22.00
N GLY A 117 -3.53 20.04 -21.92
CA GLY A 117 -4.52 19.32 -22.70
C GLY A 117 -5.72 18.91 -21.84
N ARG A 118 -6.81 18.51 -22.50
CA ARG A 118 -7.97 17.91 -21.84
C ARG A 118 -7.97 16.41 -22.10
N VAL A 119 -8.22 15.64 -21.05
CA VAL A 119 -8.46 14.19 -21.10
C VAL A 119 -9.81 13.88 -20.47
N PRO A 120 -10.44 12.74 -20.80
CA PRO A 120 -11.66 12.30 -20.16
C PRO A 120 -11.50 12.25 -18.63
N PRO A 121 -12.56 12.57 -17.86
CA PRO A 121 -12.49 12.60 -16.40
C PRO A 121 -12.36 11.20 -15.77
N LEU A 122 -12.78 10.15 -16.46
CA LEU A 122 -12.66 8.76 -16.01
C LEU A 122 -11.40 8.15 -16.62
N LEU A 123 -10.45 7.73 -15.78
CA LEU A 123 -9.31 6.92 -16.21
C LEU A 123 -9.64 5.44 -16.03
N ASP A 124 -10.33 4.88 -17.02
CA ASP A 124 -10.48 3.43 -17.19
C ASP A 124 -9.35 2.86 -18.05
N TYR A 125 -9.26 1.53 -18.11
CA TYR A 125 -8.22 0.80 -18.84
C TYR A 125 -8.19 1.19 -20.32
N ALA A 126 -9.36 1.31 -20.96
CA ALA A 126 -9.45 1.71 -22.36
C ALA A 126 -8.93 3.14 -22.57
N THR A 127 -9.35 4.08 -21.73
CA THR A 127 -8.88 5.48 -21.76
C THR A 127 -7.39 5.57 -21.50
N PHE A 128 -6.85 4.77 -20.58
CA PHE A 128 -5.42 4.68 -20.33
C PHE A 128 -4.66 4.22 -21.58
N VAL A 129 -5.13 3.15 -22.24
CA VAL A 129 -4.54 2.67 -23.50
C VAL A 129 -4.63 3.73 -24.60
N LEU A 130 -5.78 4.37 -24.77
CA LEU A 130 -5.98 5.42 -25.80
C LEU A 130 -5.05 6.61 -25.57
N ALA A 131 -4.88 7.02 -24.31
CA ALA A 131 -4.04 8.16 -23.95
C ALA A 131 -2.54 7.85 -24.05
N THR A 132 -2.12 6.62 -23.72
CA THR A 132 -0.70 6.28 -23.55
C THR A 132 -0.09 5.46 -24.68
N CYS A 133 -0.89 4.75 -25.49
CA CYS A 133 -0.40 3.83 -26.53
C CYS A 133 -0.71 4.32 -27.95
N TRP A 134 0.08 3.89 -28.95
CA TRP A 134 -0.18 4.20 -30.36
C TRP A 134 -1.47 3.53 -30.89
N PRO A 135 -2.20 4.18 -31.83
CA PRO A 135 -3.45 3.63 -32.36
C PRO A 135 -3.35 2.24 -33.00
N GLU A 136 -2.19 1.91 -33.56
CA GLU A 136 -1.93 0.59 -34.17
C GLU A 136 -2.02 -0.58 -33.18
N TYR A 137 -1.89 -0.31 -31.87
CA TYR A 137 -1.96 -1.33 -30.81
C TYR A 137 -3.33 -1.41 -30.13
N PHE A 138 -4.28 -0.52 -30.46
CA PHE A 138 -5.57 -0.44 -29.73
C PHE A 138 -6.38 -1.72 -29.80
N GLY A 139 -6.42 -2.38 -30.95
CA GLY A 139 -7.26 -3.57 -31.16
C GLY A 139 -7.05 -4.63 -30.10
N TRP A 140 -5.84 -5.18 -30.04
CA TRP A 140 -5.51 -6.24 -29.10
C TRP A 140 -5.28 -5.72 -27.66
N LEU A 141 -4.84 -4.47 -27.46
CA LEU A 141 -4.69 -3.93 -26.10
C LEU A 141 -6.03 -3.77 -25.40
N ILE A 142 -7.04 -3.18 -26.05
CA ILE A 142 -8.36 -2.95 -25.45
C ILE A 142 -9.06 -4.29 -25.16
N GLU A 143 -8.83 -5.31 -25.99
CA GLU A 143 -9.34 -6.66 -25.74
C GLU A 143 -8.84 -7.27 -24.42
N GLN A 144 -7.68 -6.83 -23.89
CA GLN A 144 -7.18 -7.34 -22.61
C GLN A 144 -8.11 -7.00 -21.43
N LYS A 145 -8.99 -5.98 -21.56
CA LYS A 145 -10.05 -5.72 -20.58
C LYS A 145 -10.97 -6.92 -20.38
N ARG A 146 -11.13 -7.77 -21.40
CA ARG A 146 -11.96 -8.99 -21.36
C ARG A 146 -11.27 -10.19 -20.71
N ARG A 147 -10.02 -10.04 -20.22
CA ARG A 147 -9.37 -11.07 -19.41
C ARG A 147 -10.13 -11.31 -18.12
N LYS A 148 -10.68 -10.25 -17.53
CA LYS A 148 -11.54 -10.33 -16.36
C LYS A 148 -12.93 -10.78 -16.78
N LEU A 149 -13.50 -11.76 -16.07
CA LEU A 149 -14.85 -12.24 -16.37
C LEU A 149 -15.88 -11.16 -16.05
N ILE A 150 -16.58 -10.72 -17.08
CA ILE A 150 -17.76 -9.84 -17.00
C ILE A 150 -18.99 -10.68 -17.28
N VAL A 151 -19.86 -10.82 -16.27
CA VAL A 151 -21.10 -11.60 -16.38
C VAL A 151 -21.98 -11.00 -17.49
N GLY A 152 -22.35 -11.82 -18.48
CA GLY A 152 -23.17 -11.40 -19.62
C GLY A 152 -22.40 -10.90 -20.84
N GLU A 153 -21.09 -10.66 -20.74
CA GLU A 153 -20.25 -10.22 -21.87
C GLU A 153 -19.12 -11.20 -22.21
N SER A 154 -18.50 -11.79 -21.18
CA SER A 154 -17.32 -12.66 -21.34
C SER A 154 -17.69 -14.09 -21.73
N THR A 155 -16.87 -14.70 -22.58
CA THR A 155 -17.04 -16.09 -23.00
C THR A 155 -16.49 -17.05 -21.93
N TYR A 156 -17.18 -18.15 -21.68
CA TYR A 156 -16.71 -19.18 -20.76
C TYR A 156 -15.35 -19.74 -21.22
N GLY A 157 -14.39 -19.85 -20.30
CA GLY A 157 -13.07 -20.43 -20.56
C GLY A 157 -12.01 -19.46 -21.12
N THR A 158 -12.38 -18.22 -21.47
CA THR A 158 -11.42 -17.20 -21.97
C THR A 158 -11.09 -16.10 -20.97
N SER A 159 -11.83 -16.01 -19.86
CA SER A 159 -11.68 -14.98 -18.85
C SER A 159 -11.49 -15.60 -17.46
N TYR A 160 -10.69 -14.97 -16.60
CA TYR A 160 -10.50 -15.39 -15.22
C TYR A 160 -11.57 -14.79 -14.32
N VAL A 161 -12.06 -15.59 -13.37
CA VAL A 161 -12.98 -15.13 -12.33
C VAL A 161 -12.15 -14.54 -11.18
N ASP A 162 -12.50 -13.34 -10.75
CA ASP A 162 -11.82 -12.64 -9.66
C ASP A 162 -12.77 -12.30 -8.51
N PRO A 163 -13.10 -13.27 -7.63
CA PRO A 163 -13.85 -13.00 -6.42
C PRO A 163 -13.21 -11.83 -5.64
N PRO A 164 -13.98 -11.05 -4.87
CA PRO A 164 -13.49 -9.83 -4.21
C PRO A 164 -12.18 -10.02 -3.44
N VAL A 165 -12.03 -11.14 -2.71
CA VAL A 165 -10.81 -11.50 -1.98
C VAL A 165 -9.61 -11.66 -2.91
N ILE A 166 -9.76 -12.36 -4.04
CA ILE A 166 -8.70 -12.58 -5.02
C ILE A 166 -8.32 -11.26 -5.69
N ARG A 167 -9.32 -10.46 -6.08
CA ARG A 167 -9.11 -9.12 -6.64
C ARG A 167 -8.31 -8.23 -5.67
N ASP A 168 -8.67 -8.24 -4.39
CA ASP A 168 -7.96 -7.50 -3.35
C ASP A 168 -6.51 -7.96 -3.14
N PHE A 169 -6.26 -9.26 -3.34
CA PHE A 169 -4.91 -9.80 -3.29
C PHE A 169 -4.04 -9.31 -4.44
N ILE A 170 -4.57 -9.40 -5.66
CA ILE A 170 -3.88 -9.00 -6.89
C ILE A 170 -3.62 -7.49 -6.87
N ARG A 171 -4.65 -6.67 -6.56
CA ARG A 171 -4.58 -5.21 -6.72
C ARG A 171 -3.67 -4.49 -5.72
N ALA A 172 -3.44 -5.09 -4.54
CA ALA A 172 -2.74 -4.36 -3.47
C ALA A 172 -2.13 -5.23 -2.36
N THR A 173 -2.76 -6.33 -1.95
CA THR A 173 -2.34 -7.02 -0.71
C THR A 173 -1.01 -7.75 -0.86
N LEU A 174 -0.78 -8.44 -1.98
CA LEU A 174 0.49 -9.10 -2.24
C LEU A 174 1.64 -8.06 -2.32
N LEU A 175 1.39 -6.96 -3.01
CA LEU A 175 2.33 -5.84 -3.13
C LEU A 175 2.67 -5.21 -1.77
N GLU A 176 1.68 -4.96 -0.90
CA GLU A 176 1.92 -4.45 0.46
C GLU A 176 2.68 -5.45 1.33
N LEU A 177 2.42 -6.77 1.19
CA LEU A 177 3.17 -7.80 1.91
C LEU A 177 4.65 -7.83 1.50
N ALA A 178 4.92 -7.66 0.21
CA ALA A 178 6.28 -7.55 -0.32
C ALA A 178 6.98 -6.28 0.15
N LYS A 179 6.31 -5.13 0.07
CA LYS A 179 6.81 -3.83 0.52
C LYS A 179 7.42 -3.85 1.93
N ARG A 180 6.80 -4.57 2.88
CA ARG A 180 7.26 -4.62 4.28
C ARG A 180 8.73 -5.01 4.44
N ARG A 181 9.22 -5.88 3.56
CA ARG A 181 10.62 -6.30 3.49
C ARG A 181 10.82 -6.99 2.14
N MET A 182 11.60 -6.35 1.28
CA MET A 182 12.01 -6.84 -0.03
C MET A 182 13.03 -7.97 0.11
N ASP A 183 12.52 -9.14 0.46
CA ASP A 183 13.25 -10.39 0.53
C ASP A 183 12.44 -11.43 -0.26
N PHE A 184 12.92 -11.78 -1.44
CA PHE A 184 12.24 -12.66 -2.39
C PHE A 184 12.01 -14.08 -1.85
N ASN A 185 12.87 -14.58 -0.98
CA ASN A 185 12.67 -15.88 -0.32
C ASN A 185 11.53 -15.81 0.69
N ARG A 186 11.47 -14.72 1.46
CA ARG A 186 10.37 -14.46 2.39
C ARG A 186 9.05 -14.28 1.64
N ILE A 187 9.05 -13.46 0.58
CA ILE A 187 7.85 -13.19 -0.24
C ILE A 187 7.31 -14.50 -0.83
N ARG A 188 8.18 -15.35 -1.37
CA ARG A 188 7.80 -16.67 -1.89
C ARG A 188 7.07 -17.50 -0.83
N LYS A 189 7.66 -17.64 0.36
CA LYS A 189 7.05 -18.38 1.49
C LYS A 189 5.71 -17.80 1.93
N LEU A 190 5.56 -16.47 1.89
CA LEU A 190 4.33 -15.78 2.25
C LEU A 190 3.22 -16.00 1.23
N TYR A 191 3.53 -15.88 -0.06
CA TYR A 191 2.55 -16.09 -1.11
C TYR A 191 2.13 -17.56 -1.19
N GLN A 192 3.04 -18.49 -0.90
CA GLN A 192 2.70 -19.92 -0.81
C GLN A 192 1.62 -20.20 0.24
N VAL A 193 1.54 -19.42 1.32
CA VAL A 193 0.44 -19.54 2.30
C VAL A 193 -0.92 -19.26 1.64
N ALA A 194 -0.99 -18.30 0.71
CA ALA A 194 -2.22 -17.98 0.00
C ALA A 194 -2.59 -19.09 -1.01
N VAL A 195 -1.59 -19.68 -1.67
CA VAL A 195 -1.77 -20.80 -2.61
C VAL A 195 -2.27 -22.06 -1.90
N ASP A 196 -1.59 -22.47 -0.82
CA ASP A 196 -1.89 -23.72 -0.10
C ASP A 196 -3.28 -23.71 0.55
N ARG A 197 -3.83 -22.51 0.81
CA ARG A 197 -5.19 -22.33 1.34
C ARG A 197 -6.25 -22.17 0.25
N GLY A 198 -5.87 -22.22 -1.02
CA GLY A 198 -6.78 -22.06 -2.15
C GLY A 198 -7.32 -20.64 -2.32
N PHE A 199 -6.70 -19.64 -1.69
CA PHE A 199 -7.13 -18.25 -1.86
C PHE A 199 -6.73 -17.70 -3.22
N ILE A 200 -5.61 -18.16 -3.79
CA ILE A 200 -5.12 -17.71 -5.09
C ILE A 200 -4.50 -18.90 -5.83
N VAL A 201 -4.77 -18.99 -7.13
CA VAL A 201 -4.13 -19.99 -8.01
C VAL A 201 -2.64 -19.71 -8.13
N GLU A 202 -1.83 -20.76 -8.11
CA GLU A 202 -0.36 -20.65 -8.17
C GLU A 202 0.13 -19.82 -9.37
N GLY A 203 -0.46 -20.00 -10.56
CA GLY A 203 -0.07 -19.24 -11.76
C GLY A 203 -0.23 -17.72 -11.64
N VAL A 204 -1.22 -17.25 -10.87
CA VAL A 204 -1.43 -15.81 -10.61
C VAL A 204 -0.36 -15.29 -9.64
N VAL A 205 -0.07 -16.08 -8.60
CA VAL A 205 1.00 -15.77 -7.64
C VAL A 205 2.37 -15.76 -8.32
N GLU A 206 2.63 -16.73 -9.19
CA GLU A 206 3.83 -16.83 -10.02
C GLU A 206 3.98 -15.58 -10.89
N ALA A 207 2.92 -15.15 -11.59
CA ALA A 207 2.94 -13.94 -12.40
C ALA A 207 3.29 -12.68 -11.59
N ILE A 208 2.62 -12.48 -10.44
CA ILE A 208 2.87 -11.31 -9.59
C ILE A 208 4.27 -11.33 -9.02
N TYR A 209 4.73 -12.49 -8.53
CA TYR A 209 6.08 -12.64 -7.98
C TYR A 209 7.14 -12.37 -9.04
N ASN A 210 7.01 -12.98 -10.22
CA ASN A 210 7.97 -12.83 -11.31
C ASN A 210 8.01 -11.38 -11.80
N ARG A 211 6.87 -10.67 -11.87
CA ARG A 211 6.86 -9.23 -12.20
C ARG A 211 7.47 -8.36 -11.11
N LEU A 212 7.21 -8.68 -9.86
CA LEU A 212 7.83 -8.01 -8.71
C LEU A 212 9.35 -8.15 -8.79
N ALA A 213 9.86 -9.36 -9.03
CA ALA A 213 11.28 -9.61 -9.23
C ALA A 213 11.84 -8.91 -10.47
N LEU A 214 11.14 -8.98 -11.60
CA LEU A 214 11.53 -8.35 -12.86
C LEU A 214 11.69 -6.83 -12.72
N HIS A 215 10.67 -6.14 -12.19
CA HIS A 215 10.69 -4.69 -12.02
C HIS A 215 11.73 -4.27 -10.98
N PHE A 216 11.92 -5.06 -9.91
CA PHE A 216 12.91 -4.74 -8.89
C PHE A 216 14.33 -4.83 -9.46
N GLN A 217 14.66 -5.92 -10.16
CA GLN A 217 15.97 -6.10 -10.77
C GLN A 217 16.21 -5.05 -11.88
N ALA A 218 15.20 -4.77 -12.71
CA ALA A 218 15.28 -3.69 -13.70
C ALA A 218 15.60 -2.33 -13.05
N LEU A 219 15.02 -2.04 -11.88
CA LEU A 219 15.24 -0.77 -11.16
C LEU A 219 16.62 -0.64 -10.51
N PHE A 220 17.26 -1.72 -10.08
CA PHE A 220 18.50 -1.63 -9.31
C PHE A 220 19.74 -2.16 -10.04
N GLU A 221 19.59 -3.13 -10.94
CA GLU A 221 20.72 -3.77 -11.63
C GLU A 221 21.08 -3.13 -12.97
N THR A 222 20.20 -2.31 -13.56
CA THR A 222 20.45 -1.73 -14.88
C THR A 222 19.83 -0.34 -15.00
N PHE A 223 20.64 0.68 -15.30
CA PHE A 223 20.17 2.05 -15.45
C PHE A 223 19.48 2.23 -16.80
N ILE A 224 18.18 2.50 -16.74
CA ILE A 224 17.33 2.84 -17.87
C ILE A 224 16.79 4.24 -17.62
N LEU A 225 16.98 5.14 -18.59
CA LEU A 225 16.48 6.51 -18.50
C LEU A 225 14.96 6.50 -18.23
N ASP A 226 14.45 7.39 -17.38
CA ASP A 226 13.02 7.53 -17.04
C ASP A 226 12.34 6.32 -16.35
N TYR A 227 13.10 5.28 -16.01
CA TYR A 227 12.63 4.12 -15.25
C TYR A 227 13.45 3.85 -13.99
N ASN A 228 14.64 4.46 -13.90
CA ASN A 228 15.59 4.24 -12.83
C ASN A 228 15.95 5.52 -12.08
N LEU A 229 16.54 5.33 -10.91
CA LEU A 229 17.06 6.42 -10.09
C LEU A 229 18.56 6.57 -10.29
N LEU A 230 18.97 7.79 -10.65
CA LEU A 230 20.37 8.15 -10.73
C LEU A 230 21.04 7.87 -9.37
N ASN A 231 22.23 7.26 -9.39
CA ASN A 231 23.02 6.83 -8.23
C ASN A 231 22.54 5.58 -7.47
N TYR A 232 21.35 5.03 -7.76
CA TYR A 232 20.88 3.78 -7.15
C TYR A 232 21.05 2.58 -8.09
N SER A 233 20.85 2.79 -9.39
CA SER A 233 20.92 1.74 -10.39
C SER A 233 22.32 1.60 -10.97
N LYS A 234 22.78 0.37 -11.17
CA LYS A 234 24.06 0.09 -11.83
C LYS A 234 24.00 0.47 -13.32
N LEU A 235 25.10 0.95 -13.89
CA LEU A 235 25.16 1.25 -15.32
C LEU A 235 25.19 -0.02 -16.17
N CYS A 236 24.53 0.01 -17.33
CA CYS A 236 24.58 -1.06 -18.31
C CYS A 236 26.02 -1.35 -18.79
N LYS A 237 26.26 -2.57 -19.27
CA LYS A 237 27.50 -2.90 -20.00
C LYS A 237 27.64 -1.97 -21.22
N ARG A 238 28.80 -1.34 -21.36
CA ARG A 238 29.09 -0.40 -22.46
C ARG A 238 28.94 -1.08 -23.83
N GLY A 239 28.31 -0.39 -24.77
CA GLY A 239 28.21 -0.82 -26.17
C GLY A 239 27.06 -1.78 -26.52
N SER A 240 26.23 -2.17 -25.55
CA SER A 240 25.02 -2.96 -25.81
C SER A 240 23.80 -2.06 -26.04
N GLN A 241 22.98 -2.36 -27.05
CA GLN A 241 21.64 -1.77 -27.22
C GLN A 241 20.58 -2.48 -26.35
N LYS A 242 20.96 -3.58 -25.69
CA LYS A 242 20.11 -4.37 -24.80
C LYS A 242 20.55 -4.19 -23.35
N ALA A 243 19.58 -4.06 -22.47
CA ALA A 243 19.76 -4.15 -21.03
C ALA A 243 19.60 -5.60 -20.59
N THR A 244 20.50 -6.07 -19.70
CA THR A 244 20.54 -7.46 -19.24
C THR A 244 20.70 -7.52 -17.73
N PHE A 245 19.83 -8.25 -17.04
CA PHE A 245 19.93 -8.47 -15.60
C PHE A 245 19.45 -9.87 -15.20
N PRO A 246 20.01 -10.45 -14.12
CA PRO A 246 19.58 -11.75 -13.62
C PRO A 246 18.27 -11.63 -12.82
N ILE A 247 17.42 -12.65 -12.92
CA ILE A 247 16.20 -12.80 -12.13
C ILE A 247 16.10 -14.22 -11.57
N ILE A 248 15.59 -14.34 -10.35
CA ILE A 248 15.19 -15.62 -9.76
C ILE A 248 13.67 -15.70 -9.81
N THR A 249 13.13 -16.71 -10.48
CA THR A 249 11.68 -16.88 -10.64
C THR A 249 11.02 -17.45 -9.39
N TRP A 250 9.68 -17.46 -9.39
CA TRP A 250 8.85 -18.13 -8.39
C TRP A 250 9.29 -19.57 -8.15
N ARG A 251 9.75 -20.27 -9.18
CA ARG A 251 10.19 -21.67 -9.10
C ARG A 251 11.58 -21.81 -8.50
N GLY A 252 12.35 -20.73 -8.44
CA GLY A 252 13.75 -20.71 -8.00
C GLY A 252 14.74 -20.93 -9.14
N GLU A 253 14.29 -20.75 -10.38
CA GLU A 253 15.14 -20.84 -11.56
C GLU A 253 15.77 -19.48 -11.83
N GLU A 254 17.05 -19.48 -12.22
CA GLU A 254 17.79 -18.26 -12.56
C GLU A 254 17.78 -18.06 -14.07
N TYR A 255 17.43 -16.85 -14.50
CA TYR A 255 17.46 -16.45 -15.90
C TYR A 255 18.11 -15.08 -16.05
N ASP A 256 18.82 -14.87 -17.16
CA ASP A 256 19.22 -13.54 -17.60
C ASP A 256 18.13 -12.97 -18.52
N VAL A 257 17.53 -11.87 -18.10
CA VAL A 257 16.49 -11.19 -18.88
C VAL A 257 17.14 -10.17 -19.78
N GLU A 258 16.88 -10.27 -21.08
CA GLU A 258 17.22 -9.22 -22.04
C GLU A 258 15.99 -8.42 -22.43
N PHE A 259 16.10 -7.09 -22.42
CA PHE A 259 15.07 -6.23 -22.99
C PHE A 259 15.70 -5.02 -23.67
N THR A 260 14.94 -4.44 -24.58
CA THR A 260 15.31 -3.27 -25.39
C THR A 260 14.43 -2.07 -25.10
N ARG A 261 13.20 -2.29 -24.62
CA ARG A 261 12.17 -1.25 -24.51
C ARG A 261 11.34 -1.38 -23.23
N PHE A 262 10.77 -0.26 -22.80
CA PHE A 262 9.98 -0.17 -21.57
C PHE A 262 8.70 -1.01 -21.59
N ASP A 263 8.09 -1.14 -22.76
CA ASP A 263 6.83 -1.87 -22.94
C ASP A 263 7.02 -3.38 -22.78
N GLU A 264 8.22 -3.92 -23.07
CA GLU A 264 8.57 -5.33 -22.82
C GLU A 264 8.56 -5.66 -21.33
N LEU A 265 9.10 -4.77 -20.48
CA LEU A 265 9.07 -4.95 -19.02
C LEU A 265 7.65 -4.87 -18.44
N ASN A 266 6.82 -3.99 -18.99
CA ASN A 266 5.47 -3.76 -18.47
C ASN A 266 4.46 -4.81 -18.94
N ALA A 267 4.40 -5.12 -20.24
CA ALA A 267 3.35 -5.96 -20.81
C ALA A 267 3.90 -7.21 -21.54
N GLY A 268 5.19 -7.21 -21.88
CA GLY A 268 5.77 -8.22 -22.75
C GLY A 268 5.76 -9.64 -22.19
N PHE A 269 5.46 -10.61 -23.04
CA PHE A 269 5.65 -12.02 -22.77
C PHE A 269 7.14 -12.35 -22.82
N ILE A 270 7.73 -12.55 -21.65
CA ILE A 270 9.12 -12.99 -21.52
C ILE A 270 9.09 -14.49 -21.23
N LEU A 271 9.70 -15.27 -22.12
CA LEU A 271 9.74 -16.73 -22.02
C LEU A 271 10.30 -17.17 -20.65
N ASN A 272 9.69 -18.20 -20.06
CA ASN A 272 10.04 -18.77 -18.74
C ASN A 272 9.84 -17.83 -17.53
N ILE A 273 9.46 -16.57 -17.74
CA ILE A 273 9.22 -15.60 -16.66
C ILE A 273 7.74 -15.25 -16.60
N THR A 274 7.13 -14.97 -17.74
CA THR A 274 5.71 -14.65 -17.80
C THR A 274 4.92 -15.93 -18.02
N PRO A 275 3.96 -16.28 -17.16
CA PRO A 275 3.11 -17.44 -17.40
C PRO A 275 2.36 -17.31 -18.74
N LEU A 276 2.10 -18.47 -19.37
CA LEU A 276 1.34 -18.54 -20.61
C LEU A 276 -0.05 -17.89 -20.42
N ASN A 277 -0.55 -17.27 -21.48
CA ASN A 277 -1.81 -16.49 -21.52
C ASN A 277 -1.83 -15.19 -20.69
N LEU A 278 -0.78 -14.89 -19.92
CA LEU A 278 -0.70 -13.65 -19.13
C LEU A 278 0.20 -12.58 -19.76
N GLY A 279 1.16 -12.96 -20.60
CA GLY A 279 1.99 -12.01 -21.34
C GLY A 279 1.39 -11.58 -22.67
N ILE A 280 1.97 -10.52 -23.23
CA ILE A 280 1.63 -10.01 -24.57
C ILE A 280 2.85 -10.18 -25.47
N LEU A 281 2.68 -10.79 -26.64
CA LEU A 281 3.74 -10.82 -27.64
C LEU A 281 3.94 -9.42 -28.22
N MET A 282 5.11 -8.81 -27.97
CA MET A 282 5.39 -7.43 -28.37
C MET A 282 5.95 -7.37 -29.79
N ASP A 283 5.48 -6.41 -30.58
CA ASP A 283 6.11 -6.01 -31.85
C ASP A 283 7.50 -5.40 -31.59
N ARG A 284 8.33 -5.13 -32.60
CA ARG A 284 9.66 -4.49 -32.49
C ARG A 284 9.60 -2.97 -32.19
N LYS A 285 8.44 -2.35 -32.37
CA LYS A 285 8.18 -0.93 -32.10
C LYS A 285 7.57 -0.73 -30.71
N SER A 286 7.92 0.38 -30.04
CA SER A 286 7.38 0.72 -28.71
C SER A 286 5.87 0.97 -28.75
N MET A 287 5.10 0.33 -27.87
CA MET A 287 3.66 0.57 -27.77
C MET A 287 3.33 1.97 -27.22
N PHE A 288 4.15 2.47 -26.28
CA PHE A 288 3.89 3.74 -25.62
C PHE A 288 4.20 4.93 -26.53
N LYS A 289 3.31 5.92 -26.48
CA LYS A 289 3.51 7.24 -27.06
C LYS A 289 4.57 8.00 -26.26
N PRO A 290 5.50 8.69 -26.93
CA PRO A 290 6.38 9.64 -26.27
C PRO A 290 5.57 10.88 -25.83
N ASN A 291 6.24 11.77 -25.11
CA ASN A 291 5.71 13.08 -24.75
C ASN A 291 5.01 13.78 -25.95
N PRO A 292 3.71 14.13 -25.84
CA PRO A 292 2.95 14.82 -26.89
C PRO A 292 3.53 16.18 -27.32
N ARG A 293 4.35 16.80 -26.46
CA ARG A 293 4.99 18.09 -26.72
C ARG A 293 6.42 17.96 -27.23
N ALA A 294 7.01 16.77 -27.25
CA ALA A 294 8.37 16.58 -27.72
C ALA A 294 8.43 16.69 -29.26
N PRO A 295 9.43 17.38 -29.81
CA PRO A 295 9.60 17.50 -31.26
C PRO A 295 9.97 16.15 -31.92
N ALA A 296 10.53 15.22 -31.14
CA ALA A 296 10.88 13.88 -31.59
C ALA A 296 9.78 12.86 -31.23
N LYS A 297 9.46 11.96 -32.16
CA LYS A 297 8.61 10.77 -31.91
C LYS A 297 9.31 9.69 -31.06
N VAL A 298 10.41 10.04 -30.39
CA VAL A 298 11.24 9.18 -29.55
C VAL A 298 11.53 9.97 -28.27
N GLY A 299 11.33 9.35 -27.11
CA GLY A 299 11.56 10.00 -25.82
C GLY A 299 10.80 9.31 -24.69
N THR A 300 10.80 9.98 -23.53
CA THR A 300 10.13 9.55 -22.30
C THR A 300 8.65 9.24 -22.55
N PRO A 301 8.16 8.05 -22.13
CA PRO A 301 6.77 7.67 -22.34
C PRO A 301 5.84 8.42 -21.36
N VAL A 302 4.58 8.65 -21.76
CA VAL A 302 3.59 9.38 -20.94
C VAL A 302 3.46 8.84 -19.50
N PRO A 303 3.45 7.51 -19.25
CA PRO A 303 3.40 6.98 -17.88
C PRO A 303 4.58 7.40 -16.99
N ALA A 304 5.79 7.56 -17.56
CA ALA A 304 6.95 8.03 -16.79
C ALA A 304 6.78 9.49 -16.33
N HIS A 305 6.19 10.35 -17.16
CA HIS A 305 5.84 11.72 -16.76
C HIS A 305 4.76 11.75 -15.68
N PHE A 306 3.80 10.82 -15.72
CA PHE A 306 2.79 10.71 -14.66
C PHE A 306 3.42 10.30 -13.32
N ILE A 307 4.37 9.35 -13.34
CA ILE A 307 5.15 8.97 -12.15
C ILE A 307 5.91 10.18 -11.61
N ASP A 308 6.64 10.91 -12.46
CA ASP A 308 7.37 12.11 -12.03
C ASP A 308 6.45 13.15 -11.38
N TRP A 309 5.35 13.50 -12.06
CA TRP A 309 4.34 14.44 -11.54
C TRP A 309 3.86 14.03 -10.15
N LYS A 310 3.55 12.74 -10.00
CA LYS A 310 2.99 12.19 -8.76
C LYS A 310 4.02 12.19 -7.63
N VAL A 311 5.25 11.76 -7.89
CA VAL A 311 6.31 11.75 -6.86
C VAL A 311 6.63 13.16 -6.39
N ARG A 312 6.77 14.13 -7.30
CA ARG A 312 7.01 15.53 -6.92
C ARG A 312 5.90 16.09 -6.04
N ARG A 313 4.64 15.75 -6.33
CA ARG A 313 3.49 16.16 -5.50
C ARG A 313 3.45 15.41 -4.16
N MET A 314 3.88 14.17 -4.11
CA MET A 314 4.01 13.44 -2.85
C MET A 314 5.06 14.11 -1.95
N ILE A 315 6.21 14.50 -2.51
CA ILE A 315 7.27 15.24 -1.81
C ILE A 315 6.74 16.60 -1.34
N SER A 316 6.09 17.38 -2.20
CA SER A 316 5.60 18.72 -1.80
C SER A 316 4.54 18.65 -0.69
N ARG A 317 3.73 17.60 -0.65
CA ARG A 317 2.72 17.37 0.41
C ARG A 317 3.31 16.76 1.68
N TYR A 318 4.53 16.24 1.65
CA TYR A 318 5.17 15.66 2.85
C TYR A 318 5.19 16.64 4.01
N ARG A 319 5.45 17.92 3.74
CA ARG A 319 5.43 19.01 4.74
C ARG A 319 4.10 19.11 5.48
N ALA A 320 2.99 18.85 4.79
CA ALA A 320 1.65 18.93 5.35
C ALA A 320 1.40 17.82 6.41
N THR A 321 2.16 16.71 6.36
CA THR A 321 2.01 15.61 7.31
C THR A 321 2.33 16.02 8.76
N GLY A 322 3.32 16.90 8.94
CA GLY A 322 3.69 17.42 10.27
C GLY A 322 2.53 18.13 10.97
N VAL A 323 1.76 18.92 10.20
CA VAL A 323 0.55 19.60 10.70
C VAL A 323 -0.63 18.62 10.82
N ALA A 324 -0.78 17.70 9.85
CA ALA A 324 -1.86 16.73 9.83
C ALA A 324 -1.84 15.77 11.04
N PHE A 325 -0.68 15.45 11.62
CA PHE A 325 -0.62 14.63 12.84
C PHE A 325 -1.28 15.32 14.04
N GLY A 326 -1.17 16.65 14.12
CA GLY A 326 -1.79 17.50 15.13
C GLY A 326 -3.26 17.84 14.87
N ASN A 327 -3.86 17.28 13.82
CA ASN A 327 -5.25 17.56 13.45
C ASN A 327 -6.25 17.04 14.51
N TYR A 328 -7.43 17.65 14.55
CA TYR A 328 -8.53 17.39 15.49
C TYR A 328 -8.19 17.63 16.95
N GLN A 329 -7.41 18.69 17.21
CA GLN A 329 -7.00 19.11 18.55
C GLN A 329 -7.30 20.60 18.71
N ARG A 330 -8.22 20.95 19.61
CA ARG A 330 -8.61 22.35 19.85
C ARG A 330 -7.45 23.15 20.43
N PRO A 331 -7.41 24.49 20.22
CA PRO A 331 -6.40 25.35 20.81
C PRO A 331 -6.27 25.20 22.34
N GLU A 332 -7.38 25.08 23.07
CA GLU A 332 -7.36 24.89 24.52
C GLU A 332 -6.80 23.51 24.96
N GLU A 333 -6.91 22.50 24.09
CA GLU A 333 -6.45 21.14 24.35
C GLU A 333 -4.94 21.03 24.07
N THR A 334 -4.34 21.87 23.20
CA THR A 334 -2.89 21.85 22.91
C THR A 334 -2.04 22.36 24.07
N LEU A 335 -2.65 22.97 25.09
CA LEU A 335 -1.98 23.51 26.28
C LEU A 335 -1.70 22.45 27.35
N ALA A 336 -2.55 21.41 27.47
CA ALA A 336 -2.45 20.44 28.55
C ALA A 336 -2.89 19.02 28.16
N TYR A 337 -2.06 18.03 28.48
CA TYR A 337 -2.29 16.63 28.10
C TYR A 337 -3.56 16.02 28.71
N TYR A 338 -4.00 16.49 29.88
CA TYR A 338 -5.20 16.00 30.56
C TYR A 338 -6.50 16.59 29.98
N ARG A 339 -6.40 17.63 29.15
CA ARG A 339 -7.55 18.21 28.42
C ARG A 339 -7.71 17.61 27.01
N SER A 340 -6.67 16.96 26.49
CA SER A 340 -6.66 16.43 25.13
C SER A 340 -7.45 15.12 25.01
N GLU A 341 -8.61 15.20 24.36
CA GLU A 341 -9.43 14.05 23.98
C GLU A 341 -8.63 13.05 23.11
N ARG A 342 -7.79 13.55 22.19
CA ARG A 342 -6.91 12.69 21.37
C ARG A 342 -5.87 11.94 22.20
N ALA A 343 -5.31 12.56 23.24
CA ALA A 343 -4.38 11.90 24.15
C ALA A 343 -5.10 10.81 24.97
N ASP A 344 -6.34 11.07 25.39
CA ASP A 344 -7.18 10.06 26.05
C ASP A 344 -7.51 8.88 25.13
N HIS A 345 -7.84 9.13 23.87
CA HIS A 345 -8.09 8.07 22.90
C HIS A 345 -6.85 7.20 22.67
N TYR A 346 -5.68 7.82 22.55
CA TYR A 346 -4.43 7.08 22.47
C TYR A 346 -4.21 6.22 23.72
N HIS A 347 -4.42 6.78 24.91
CA HIS A 347 -4.26 6.07 26.18
C HIS A 347 -5.21 4.86 26.29
N GLN A 348 -6.49 5.04 25.93
CA GLN A 348 -7.49 3.96 25.91
C GLN A 348 -7.06 2.82 24.98
N LEU A 349 -6.57 3.14 23.77
CA LEU A 349 -6.06 2.14 22.83
C LEU A 349 -4.83 1.40 23.38
N ARG A 350 -3.91 2.10 24.05
CA ARG A 350 -2.72 1.46 24.66
C ARG A 350 -3.09 0.52 25.80
N LEU A 351 -3.96 0.97 26.71
CA LEU A 351 -4.48 0.12 27.79
C LEU A 351 -5.12 -1.15 27.25
N PHE A 352 -5.85 -1.02 26.15
CA PHE A 352 -6.47 -2.16 25.50
C PHE A 352 -5.42 -3.18 24.98
N PHE A 353 -4.38 -2.73 24.29
CA PHE A 353 -3.30 -3.63 23.85
C PHE A 353 -2.54 -4.27 25.03
N TYR A 354 -2.37 -3.54 26.14
CA TYR A 354 -1.76 -4.11 27.34
C TYR A 354 -2.62 -5.18 28.01
N HIS A 355 -3.94 -5.04 27.95
CA HIS A 355 -4.84 -6.08 28.40
C HIS A 355 -4.72 -7.35 27.55
N LEU A 356 -4.60 -7.20 26.21
CA LEU A 356 -4.33 -8.34 25.32
C LEU A 356 -2.99 -8.99 25.62
N ASP A 357 -1.93 -8.20 25.80
CA ASP A 357 -0.60 -8.72 26.14
C ASP A 357 -0.63 -9.50 27.46
N ALA A 358 -1.34 -8.99 28.47
CA ALA A 358 -1.50 -9.66 29.76
C ALA A 358 -2.30 -10.97 29.63
N LEU A 359 -3.32 -11.00 28.76
CA LEU A 359 -4.09 -12.21 28.47
C LEU A 359 -3.23 -13.27 27.78
N VAL A 360 -2.39 -12.87 26.82
CA VAL A 360 -1.41 -13.76 26.19
C VAL A 360 -0.43 -14.29 27.23
N ASP A 361 0.08 -13.41 28.11
CA ASP A 361 1.02 -13.79 29.16
C ASP A 361 0.44 -14.81 30.14
N ALA A 362 -0.83 -14.67 30.51
CA ALA A 362 -1.53 -15.60 31.39
C ALA A 362 -1.78 -16.96 30.73
N ILE A 363 -2.07 -16.99 29.42
CA ILE A 363 -2.28 -18.26 28.69
C ILE A 363 -0.96 -19.02 28.53
N LEU A 364 0.15 -18.29 28.35
CA LEU A 364 1.48 -18.87 28.18
C LEU A 364 2.21 -19.11 29.51
N GLU A 365 1.60 -18.83 30.67
CA GLU A 365 2.26 -18.89 31.98
C GLU A 365 2.76 -20.30 32.33
N HIS A 366 2.06 -21.33 31.87
CA HIS A 366 2.40 -22.73 32.07
C HIS A 366 3.04 -23.39 30.84
N GLU A 367 3.29 -22.62 29.77
CA GLU A 367 3.94 -23.11 28.56
C GLU A 367 5.42 -22.69 28.60
N ASP A 368 6.34 -23.63 28.38
CA ASP A 368 7.79 -23.34 28.33
C ASP A 368 8.15 -22.62 27.02
N VAL A 369 7.82 -21.33 26.97
CA VAL A 369 7.96 -20.47 25.79
C VAL A 369 8.95 -19.36 26.10
N ASP A 370 9.99 -19.26 25.28
CA ASP A 370 10.99 -18.21 25.40
C ASP A 370 10.40 -16.80 25.16
N VAL A 371 11.11 -15.78 25.65
CA VAL A 371 10.67 -14.38 25.57
C VAL A 371 10.44 -13.91 24.12
N PHE A 372 11.23 -14.41 23.16
CA PHE A 372 11.08 -14.04 21.76
C PHE A 372 9.79 -14.62 21.16
N ARG A 373 9.52 -15.91 21.36
CA ARG A 373 8.26 -16.55 20.94
C ARG A 373 7.05 -15.94 21.65
N LYS A 374 7.15 -15.62 22.93
CA LYS A 374 6.11 -14.90 23.69
C LYS A 374 5.75 -13.56 23.06
N ASN A 375 6.74 -12.79 22.60
CA ASN A 375 6.51 -11.56 21.86
C ASN A 375 5.89 -11.79 20.47
N LEU A 376 6.21 -12.90 19.80
CA LEU A 376 5.56 -13.28 18.54
C LEU A 376 4.08 -13.61 18.76
N TYR A 377 3.71 -14.34 19.81
CA TYR A 377 2.30 -14.58 20.15
C TYR A 377 1.53 -13.29 20.43
N LYS A 378 2.12 -12.32 21.16
CA LYS A 378 1.52 -10.99 21.35
C LYS A 378 1.26 -10.27 20.02
N ARG A 379 2.23 -10.30 19.11
CA ARG A 379 2.08 -9.74 17.75
C ARG A 379 1.02 -10.49 16.95
N ALA A 380 0.91 -11.80 17.12
CA ALA A 380 -0.11 -12.62 16.47
C ALA A 380 -1.52 -12.20 16.89
N VAL A 381 -1.76 -12.00 18.19
CA VAL A 381 -3.05 -11.52 18.69
C VAL A 381 -3.34 -10.10 18.23
N ALA A 382 -2.35 -9.19 18.26
CA ALA A 382 -2.52 -7.83 17.75
C ALA A 382 -2.86 -7.79 16.24
N MET A 383 -2.33 -8.73 15.46
CA MET A 383 -2.63 -8.87 14.03
C MET A 383 -4.10 -9.18 13.75
N LEU A 384 -4.76 -9.97 14.62
CA LEU A 384 -6.18 -10.31 14.47
C LEU A 384 -7.08 -9.08 14.45
N ILE A 385 -6.66 -8.01 15.11
CA ILE A 385 -7.38 -6.72 15.13
C ILE A 385 -6.85 -5.83 14.00
N GLY A 386 -5.54 -5.66 13.94
CA GLY A 386 -4.90 -4.67 13.08
C GLY A 386 -5.10 -4.92 11.59
N HIS A 387 -5.07 -6.16 11.09
CA HIS A 387 -5.14 -6.42 9.65
C HIS A 387 -6.56 -6.23 9.08
N LYS A 388 -7.60 -6.64 9.83
CA LYS A 388 -9.01 -6.47 9.46
C LYS A 388 -9.52 -5.02 9.55
N LYS A 389 -8.82 -4.11 10.24
CA LYS A 389 -9.28 -2.72 10.45
C LYS A 389 -8.21 -1.66 10.22
N LYS A 390 -7.15 -1.98 9.45
CA LYS A 390 -6.13 -0.98 9.13
C LYS A 390 -6.70 0.08 8.20
N ARG A 391 -6.46 1.35 8.56
CA ARG A 391 -7.00 2.55 7.88
C ARG A 391 -6.00 3.27 6.99
N HIS A 392 -4.78 3.46 7.49
CA HIS A 392 -3.78 4.36 6.89
C HIS A 392 -2.77 3.63 6.00
N ARG A 393 -3.11 2.43 5.52
CA ARG A 393 -2.26 1.67 4.59
C ARG A 393 -3.12 0.95 3.56
N TRP A 394 -2.70 1.02 2.31
CA TRP A 394 -3.22 0.22 1.23
C TRP A 394 -2.82 -1.26 1.40
N GLY A 395 -3.48 -2.16 0.65
CA GLY A 395 -3.15 -3.59 0.66
C GLY A 395 -3.61 -4.38 1.88
N TYR A 396 -4.60 -3.88 2.63
CA TYR A 396 -5.25 -4.63 3.72
C TYR A 396 -6.68 -5.06 3.40
N ASP A 397 -7.21 -4.68 2.24
CA ASP A 397 -8.62 -4.90 1.92
C ASP A 397 -8.95 -6.39 1.73
N ALA A 398 -8.00 -7.21 1.26
CA ALA A 398 -8.22 -8.67 1.16
C ALA A 398 -8.52 -9.27 2.53
N PHE A 399 -7.82 -8.81 3.58
CA PHE A 399 -8.10 -9.27 4.93
C PHE A 399 -9.48 -8.80 5.41
N LYS A 400 -9.95 -7.63 4.97
CA LYS A 400 -11.29 -7.12 5.32
C LYS A 400 -12.40 -7.93 4.63
N SER A 401 -12.18 -8.34 3.38
CA SER A 401 -13.17 -9.07 2.56
C SER A 401 -13.27 -10.56 2.88
N MET A 402 -12.23 -11.18 3.44
CA MET A 402 -12.29 -12.57 3.94
C MET A 402 -13.40 -12.78 4.98
N SER A 403 -13.92 -14.01 5.10
CA SER A 403 -14.70 -14.41 6.28
C SER A 403 -13.81 -14.47 7.54
N GLU A 404 -14.41 -14.70 8.73
CA GLU A 404 -13.62 -14.91 9.94
C GLU A 404 -12.89 -16.26 9.90
N GLU A 405 -13.50 -17.29 9.33
CA GLU A 405 -12.94 -18.62 9.17
C GLU A 405 -11.74 -18.61 8.22
N GLU A 406 -11.89 -17.96 7.07
CA GLU A 406 -10.81 -17.78 6.08
C GLU A 406 -9.63 -17.02 6.69
N PHE A 407 -9.92 -15.92 7.38
CA PHE A 407 -8.88 -15.12 8.01
C PHE A 407 -8.19 -15.87 9.17
N LYS A 408 -8.94 -16.63 9.98
CA LYS A 408 -8.37 -17.49 11.02
C LYS A 408 -7.45 -18.55 10.41
N ALA A 409 -7.88 -19.22 9.34
CA ALA A 409 -7.09 -20.25 8.68
C ALA A 409 -5.78 -19.70 8.12
N TRP A 410 -5.85 -18.54 7.45
CA TRP A 410 -4.67 -17.81 6.98
C TRP A 410 -3.73 -17.43 8.14
N TRP A 411 -4.29 -16.87 9.22
CA TRP A 411 -3.54 -16.42 10.39
C TRP A 411 -2.80 -17.58 11.08
N LEU A 412 -3.47 -18.73 11.28
CA LEU A 412 -2.85 -19.93 11.85
C LEU A 412 -1.65 -20.39 11.01
N GLU A 413 -1.82 -20.48 9.68
CA GLU A 413 -0.75 -20.93 8.79
C GLU A 413 0.44 -19.96 8.76
N TYR A 414 0.14 -18.67 8.69
CA TYR A 414 1.14 -17.60 8.68
C TYR A 414 2.05 -17.64 9.91
N TRP A 415 1.47 -17.86 11.09
CA TRP A 415 2.21 -17.92 12.34
C TRP A 415 2.86 -19.28 12.60
N ARG A 416 2.23 -20.39 12.16
CA ARG A 416 2.84 -21.73 12.18
C ARG A 416 4.18 -21.76 11.44
N ARG A 417 4.23 -21.17 10.25
CA ARG A 417 5.47 -21.08 9.45
C ARG A 417 6.56 -20.22 10.08
N GLN A 418 6.20 -19.35 11.02
CA GLN A 418 7.16 -18.58 11.82
C GLN A 418 7.62 -19.32 13.08
N GLY A 419 7.20 -20.57 13.26
CA GLY A 419 7.61 -21.43 14.37
C GLY A 419 6.73 -21.32 15.60
N LEU A 420 5.50 -20.81 15.49
CA LEU A 420 4.52 -20.81 16.59
C LEU A 420 3.69 -22.10 16.60
N ASP A 421 3.41 -22.61 17.79
CA ASP A 421 2.56 -23.78 17.99
C ASP A 421 1.09 -23.49 17.66
N VAL A 422 0.48 -24.36 16.86
CA VAL A 422 -0.89 -24.22 16.35
C VAL A 422 -1.93 -24.40 17.45
N ASN A 423 -1.68 -25.25 18.44
CA ASN A 423 -2.62 -25.49 19.53
C ASN A 423 -2.69 -24.25 20.41
N THR A 424 -1.55 -23.67 20.77
CA THR A 424 -1.48 -22.40 21.49
C THR A 424 -2.15 -21.27 20.71
N LEU A 425 -1.92 -21.16 19.40
CA LEU A 425 -2.59 -20.16 18.56
C LEU A 425 -4.12 -20.34 18.55
N ASN A 426 -4.63 -21.57 18.49
CA ASN A 426 -6.06 -21.83 18.57
C ASN A 426 -6.65 -21.43 19.92
N LYS A 427 -6.01 -21.79 21.04
CA LYS A 427 -6.42 -21.36 22.39
C LYS A 427 -6.51 -19.84 22.48
N LEU A 428 -5.49 -19.14 21.98
CA LEU A 428 -5.45 -17.68 21.94
C LEU A 428 -6.59 -17.11 21.10
N TYR A 429 -6.82 -17.65 19.91
CA TYR A 429 -7.91 -17.22 19.04
C TYR A 429 -9.27 -17.40 19.71
N GLU A 430 -9.55 -18.57 20.28
CA GLU A 430 -10.83 -18.87 20.94
C GLU A 430 -11.10 -17.96 22.13
N ARG A 431 -10.05 -17.59 22.87
CA ARG A 431 -10.19 -16.65 23.97
C ARG A 431 -10.53 -15.25 23.46
N VAL A 432 -9.82 -14.77 22.45
CA VAL A 432 -9.92 -13.38 21.98
C VAL A 432 -11.11 -13.16 21.02
N SER A 433 -11.54 -14.19 20.29
CA SER A 433 -12.55 -14.12 19.21
C SER A 433 -13.84 -13.44 19.64
N LYS A 434 -14.30 -13.69 20.88
CA LYS A 434 -15.52 -13.11 21.45
C LYS A 434 -15.50 -11.58 21.49
N TRP A 435 -14.32 -10.98 21.65
CA TRP A 435 -14.18 -9.53 21.72
C TRP A 435 -13.77 -8.90 20.38
N LEU A 436 -13.21 -9.68 19.44
CA LEU A 436 -12.66 -9.16 18.18
C LEU A 436 -13.63 -8.26 17.41
N PRO A 437 -14.93 -8.60 17.20
CA PRO A 437 -15.84 -7.75 16.43
C PRO A 437 -16.03 -6.36 17.06
N ARG A 438 -16.27 -6.31 18.38
CA ARG A 438 -16.44 -5.07 19.12
C ARG A 438 -15.16 -4.24 19.10
N LEU A 439 -14.02 -4.86 19.33
CA LEU A 439 -12.72 -4.17 19.39
C LEU A 439 -12.30 -3.58 18.05
N ARG A 440 -12.55 -4.33 16.98
CA ARG A 440 -12.36 -3.87 15.60
C ARG A 440 -13.25 -2.67 15.31
N SER A 441 -14.51 -2.71 15.72
CA SER A 441 -15.45 -1.60 15.61
C SER A 441 -15.02 -0.38 16.43
N ASP A 442 -14.58 -0.58 17.67
CA ASP A 442 -14.14 0.52 18.55
C ASP A 442 -12.90 1.23 17.99
N LEU A 443 -11.90 0.49 17.50
CA LEU A 443 -10.70 1.04 16.88
C LEU A 443 -11.03 1.89 15.64
N GLU A 444 -12.03 1.47 14.87
CA GLU A 444 -12.54 2.22 13.73
C GLU A 444 -13.30 3.47 14.23
N ASN A 445 -14.30 3.28 15.08
CA ASN A 445 -15.16 4.38 15.49
C ASN A 445 -14.44 5.46 16.31
N LEU A 446 -13.39 5.13 17.07
CA LEU A 446 -12.69 6.12 17.91
C LEU A 446 -12.07 7.27 17.11
N GLY A 447 -11.42 6.99 15.98
CA GLY A 447 -10.83 8.05 15.15
C GLY A 447 -11.88 8.85 14.37
N GLU A 448 -12.90 8.16 13.86
CA GLU A 448 -13.94 8.78 13.03
C GLU A 448 -14.90 9.65 13.86
N ARG A 449 -15.20 9.23 15.09
CA ARG A 449 -16.07 9.97 16.01
C ARG A 449 -15.50 11.35 16.33
N VAL A 450 -14.21 11.46 16.62
CA VAL A 450 -13.58 12.77 16.90
C VAL A 450 -13.70 13.66 15.68
N ARG A 451 -13.29 13.17 14.50
CA ARG A 451 -13.37 13.93 13.25
C ARG A 451 -14.77 14.46 13.00
N ARG A 452 -15.78 13.58 12.95
CA ARG A 452 -17.18 13.96 12.69
C ARG A 452 -17.72 14.93 13.73
N ARG A 453 -17.38 14.72 15.00
CA ARG A 453 -17.77 15.63 16.09
C ARG A 453 -17.18 17.01 15.89
N ARG A 454 -15.90 17.13 15.51
CA ARG A 454 -15.25 18.42 15.24
C ARG A 454 -15.87 19.13 14.04
N GLU A 455 -16.14 18.38 12.96
CA GLU A 455 -16.81 18.92 11.77
C GLU A 455 -18.22 19.42 12.08
N GLN A 456 -19.01 18.65 12.86
CA GLN A 456 -20.35 19.06 13.30
C GLN A 456 -20.31 20.31 14.19
N LEU A 457 -19.39 20.36 15.17
CA LEU A 457 -19.25 21.54 16.03
C LEU A 457 -18.78 22.77 15.24
N ALA A 458 -17.97 22.58 14.20
CA ALA A 458 -17.54 23.69 13.35
C ALA A 458 -18.69 24.23 12.50
N LEU A 459 -19.58 23.36 12.02
CA LEU A 459 -20.79 23.76 11.31
C LEU A 459 -21.78 24.52 12.21
N LEU A 460 -21.86 24.19 13.50
CA LEU A 460 -22.71 24.90 14.46
C LEU A 460 -22.19 26.30 14.83
N LEU A 461 -20.93 26.60 14.54
CA LEU A 461 -20.31 27.92 14.74
C LEU A 461 -20.40 28.82 13.50
N ARG A 462 -20.82 28.27 12.36
CA ARG A 462 -21.16 29.03 11.15
C ARG A 462 -22.59 29.54 11.25
#